data_AF-A0A9N9PAE7-F1
#
_entry.id   AF-A0A9N9PAE7-F1
#
_cell.length_a   1.000
_cell.length_b   1.000
_cell.length_c   1.000
_cell.angle_alpha   90.00
_cell.angle_beta   90.00
_cell.angle_gamma   90.00
#
_symmetry.space_group_name_H-M   'P 1'
#
loop_
_entity.id
_entity.type
_entity.pdbx_description
1 polymer ?
#
loop_
_entity_poly.entity_id
_entity_poly.type
_entity_poly.pdbx_seq_one_letter_code
_entity_poly.pdbx_strand_id
1 'polypeptide(L)'
;NVADSQFSDNWDRLAQAIREIHRKNASILSFEELYRNAYNMVLHKNGDKLYNGVREVITQHLEEVAKEQTHLLDVLLNQILLERENEIIDRSNIKASMDMLLELTDTSTKDTVYATDFEGRFLETSSEYYRVEGQMLVGECDAPEYMKK
;
A
#
# COMPACT_ATOMS: atom_id res chain seq x y z
N ASN A 1 -25.02 -23.85 -22.91
CA ASN A 1 -23.93 -24.85 -22.92
C ASN A 1 -23.63 -25.22 -21.47
N VAL A 2 -23.79 -26.48 -21.05
CA VAL A 2 -23.80 -26.88 -19.63
C VAL A 2 -22.44 -26.66 -18.94
N ALA A 3 -21.34 -26.88 -19.67
CA ALA A 3 -19.99 -26.69 -19.14
C ALA A 3 -19.68 -25.21 -18.81
N ASP A 4 -20.19 -24.27 -19.61
CA ASP A 4 -20.01 -22.83 -19.36
C ASP A 4 -20.82 -22.37 -18.14
N SER A 5 -22.02 -22.93 -17.93
CA SER A 5 -22.84 -22.68 -16.75
C SER A 5 -22.15 -23.16 -15.47
N GLN A 6 -21.59 -24.38 -15.48
CA GLN A 6 -20.91 -24.96 -14.32
C GLN A 6 -19.62 -24.20 -13.96
N PHE A 7 -18.91 -23.66 -14.96
CA PHE A 7 -17.79 -22.75 -14.70
C PHE A 7 -18.27 -21.48 -14.01
N SER A 8 -19.31 -20.83 -14.54
CA SER A 8 -19.86 -19.58 -13.96
C SER A 8 -20.23 -19.77 -12.50
N ASP A 9 -20.99 -20.82 -12.18
CA ASP A 9 -21.44 -21.08 -10.81
C ASP A 9 -20.28 -21.32 -9.84
N ASN A 10 -19.27 -22.10 -10.26
CA ASN A 10 -18.08 -22.36 -9.45
C ASN A 10 -17.22 -21.10 -9.28
N TRP A 11 -17.11 -20.29 -10.33
CA TRP A 11 -16.37 -19.05 -10.32
C TRP A 11 -17.02 -18.01 -9.42
N ASP A 12 -18.34 -17.83 -9.50
CA ASP A 12 -19.08 -16.86 -8.69
C ASP A 12 -18.90 -17.13 -7.19
N ARG A 13 -18.93 -18.41 -6.79
CA ARG A 13 -18.65 -18.83 -5.41
C ARG A 13 -17.22 -18.50 -4.98
N LEU A 14 -16.23 -18.78 -5.83
CA LEU A 14 -14.83 -18.44 -5.51
C LEU A 14 -14.59 -16.94 -5.47
N ALA A 15 -15.11 -16.18 -6.43
CA ALA A 15 -14.98 -14.74 -6.48
C ALA A 15 -15.61 -14.09 -5.24
N GLN A 16 -16.78 -14.57 -4.82
CA GLN A 16 -17.40 -14.10 -3.58
C GLN A 16 -16.56 -14.46 -2.35
N ALA A 17 -16.02 -15.67 -2.28
CA ALA A 17 -15.15 -16.07 -1.18
C ALA A 17 -13.88 -15.22 -1.09
N ILE A 18 -13.24 -14.88 -2.23
CA ILE A 18 -12.09 -13.97 -2.27
C ILE A 18 -12.47 -12.61 -1.66
N ARG A 19 -13.64 -12.06 -2.02
CA ARG A 19 -14.12 -10.79 -1.44
C ARG A 19 -14.36 -10.89 0.07
N GLU A 20 -14.94 -12.00 0.55
CA GLU A 20 -15.14 -12.21 2.00
C GLU A 20 -13.81 -12.37 2.76
N ILE A 21 -12.79 -13.01 2.16
CA ILE A 21 -11.43 -13.06 2.75
C ILE A 21 -10.86 -11.64 2.90
N HIS A 22 -10.97 -10.80 1.86
CA HIS A 22 -10.52 -9.42 1.93
C HIS A 22 -11.28 -8.59 2.97
N ARG A 23 -12.57 -8.88 3.19
CA ARG A 23 -13.40 -8.31 4.28
C ARG A 23 -13.12 -8.90 5.66
N LYS A 24 -12.09 -9.75 5.81
CA LYS A 24 -11.73 -10.45 7.05
C LYS A 24 -12.82 -11.41 7.56
N ASN A 25 -13.73 -11.84 6.69
CA ASN A 25 -14.78 -12.81 6.97
C ASN A 25 -14.37 -14.24 6.52
N ALA A 26 -13.10 -14.60 6.61
CA ALA A 26 -12.65 -15.93 6.16
C ALA A 26 -13.25 -17.08 6.98
N SER A 27 -13.67 -16.82 8.22
CA SER A 27 -14.23 -17.83 9.13
C SER A 27 -15.58 -18.40 8.69
N ILE A 28 -16.34 -17.69 7.84
CA ILE A 28 -17.63 -18.16 7.32
C ILE A 28 -17.48 -19.09 6.10
N LEU A 29 -16.25 -19.32 5.63
CA LEU A 29 -15.97 -20.02 4.38
C LEU A 29 -15.58 -21.47 4.63
N SER A 30 -16.03 -22.38 3.75
CA SER A 30 -15.63 -23.79 3.76
C SER A 30 -14.41 -24.02 2.87
N PHE A 31 -13.26 -24.34 3.47
CA PHE A 31 -12.05 -24.67 2.72
C PHE A 31 -12.27 -25.81 1.72
N GLU A 32 -12.96 -26.88 2.14
CA GLU A 32 -13.22 -28.05 1.30
C GLU A 32 -14.06 -27.68 0.06
N GLU A 33 -15.10 -26.84 0.24
CA GLU A 33 -15.93 -26.38 -0.87
C GLU A 33 -15.13 -25.53 -1.86
N LEU A 34 -14.37 -24.55 -1.36
CA LEU A 34 -13.56 -23.67 -2.20
C LEU A 34 -12.49 -24.46 -2.96
N TYR A 35 -11.78 -25.36 -2.28
CA TYR A 35 -10.78 -26.22 -2.89
C TYR A 35 -11.39 -27.08 -4.00
N ARG A 36 -12.53 -27.73 -3.73
CA ARG A 36 -13.23 -28.56 -4.72
C ARG A 36 -13.67 -27.76 -5.94
N ASN A 37 -14.20 -26.54 -5.74
CA ASN A 37 -14.61 -25.67 -6.85
C ASN A 37 -13.40 -25.31 -7.73
N ALA A 38 -12.30 -24.84 -7.12
CA ALA A 38 -11.06 -24.52 -7.83
C ALA A 38 -10.49 -25.73 -8.58
N TYR A 39 -10.41 -26.87 -7.91
CA TYR A 39 -9.94 -28.12 -8.50
C TYR A 39 -10.76 -28.52 -9.72
N ASN A 40 -12.09 -28.48 -9.63
CA ASN A 40 -12.97 -28.82 -10.74
C ASN A 40 -12.74 -27.91 -11.96
N MET A 41 -12.56 -26.60 -11.75
CA MET A 41 -12.28 -25.68 -12.86
C MET A 41 -10.95 -26.00 -13.55
N VAL A 42 -9.90 -26.31 -12.81
CA VAL A 42 -8.60 -26.71 -13.38
C VAL A 42 -8.70 -28.07 -14.09
N LEU A 43 -9.40 -29.04 -13.50
CA LEU A 43 -9.65 -30.36 -14.07
C LEU A 43 -10.32 -30.26 -15.45
N HIS A 44 -11.31 -29.36 -15.57
CA HIS A 44 -12.02 -29.08 -16.81
C HIS A 44 -11.28 -28.11 -17.76
N LYS A 45 -9.96 -27.95 -17.59
CA LYS A 45 -9.08 -27.12 -18.44
C LYS A 45 -9.44 -25.63 -18.46
N ASN A 46 -10.13 -25.13 -17.44
CA ASN A 46 -10.44 -23.70 -17.28
C ASN A 46 -9.40 -22.95 -16.41
N GLY A 47 -8.16 -23.45 -16.36
CA GLY A 47 -7.09 -22.86 -15.54
C GLY A 47 -6.78 -21.40 -15.89
N ASP A 48 -6.72 -21.08 -17.19
CA ASP A 48 -6.46 -19.71 -17.64
C ASP A 48 -7.59 -18.75 -17.26
N LYS A 49 -8.85 -19.20 -17.37
CA LYS A 49 -10.02 -18.42 -16.94
C LYS A 49 -10.00 -18.18 -15.44
N LEU A 50 -9.69 -19.20 -14.65
CA LEU A 50 -9.56 -19.09 -13.20
C LEU A 50 -8.45 -18.10 -12.81
N TYR A 51 -7.26 -18.24 -13.39
CA TYR A 51 -6.14 -17.34 -13.11
C TYR A 51 -6.48 -15.88 -13.44
N ASN A 52 -7.02 -15.63 -14.64
CA ASN A 52 -7.39 -14.28 -15.06
C ASN A 52 -8.50 -13.68 -14.18
N GLY A 53 -9.51 -14.48 -13.82
CA GLY A 53 -10.57 -14.03 -12.92
C GLY A 53 -10.04 -13.69 -11.52
N VAL A 54 -9.15 -14.53 -10.95
CA VAL A 54 -8.53 -14.25 -9.64
C VAL A 54 -7.74 -12.95 -9.70
N ARG A 55 -6.91 -12.78 -10.74
CA ARG A 55 -6.16 -11.55 -10.97
C ARG A 55 -7.10 -10.34 -11.02
N GLU A 56 -8.17 -10.41 -11.80
CA GLU A 56 -9.14 -9.32 -11.96
C GLU A 56 -9.82 -8.94 -10.64
N VAL A 57 -10.31 -9.92 -9.88
CA VAL A 57 -10.96 -9.67 -8.58
C VAL A 57 -10.01 -9.03 -7.57
N ILE A 58 -8.75 -9.51 -7.51
CA ILE A 58 -7.74 -8.94 -6.63
C ILE A 58 -7.35 -7.53 -7.09
N THR A 59 -7.14 -7.32 -8.39
CA THR A 59 -6.83 -6.00 -8.96
C THR A 59 -7.94 -4.99 -8.64
N GLN A 60 -9.20 -5.35 -8.91
CA GLN A 60 -10.34 -4.48 -8.60
C GLN A 60 -10.37 -4.10 -7.11
N HIS A 61 -10.19 -5.08 -6.22
CA HIS A 61 -10.18 -4.82 -4.79
C HIS A 61 -9.05 -3.88 -4.37
N LEU A 62 -7.82 -4.10 -4.87
CA LEU A 62 -6.67 -3.26 -4.54
C LEU A 62 -6.83 -1.84 -5.10
N GLU A 63 -7.43 -1.67 -6.27
CA GLU A 63 -7.74 -0.34 -6.83
C GLU A 63 -8.77 0.42 -5.98
N GLU A 64 -9.79 -0.26 -5.46
CA GLU A 64 -10.77 0.32 -4.54
C GLU A 64 -10.09 0.76 -3.24
N VAL A 65 -9.26 -0.10 -2.65
CA VAL A 65 -8.50 0.21 -1.42
C VAL A 65 -7.52 1.37 -1.64
N ALA A 66 -6.80 1.39 -2.77
CA ALA A 66 -5.83 2.44 -3.06
C ALA A 66 -6.49 3.81 -3.23
N LYS A 67 -7.68 3.87 -3.84
CA LYS A 67 -8.46 5.11 -3.97
C LYS A 67 -8.86 5.71 -2.62
N GLU A 68 -9.08 4.88 -1.61
CA GLU A 68 -9.38 5.33 -0.25
C GLU A 68 -8.12 5.81 0.51
N GLN A 69 -6.92 5.44 0.05
CA GLN A 69 -5.64 5.65 0.74
C GLN A 69 -4.69 6.65 0.04
N THR A 70 -5.20 7.53 -0.83
CA THR A 70 -4.41 8.44 -1.69
C THR A 70 -3.53 9.49 -1.00
N HIS A 71 -3.39 9.45 0.33
CA HIS A 71 -2.75 10.50 1.12
C HIS A 71 -1.57 10.02 1.98
N LEU A 72 -1.11 8.77 1.81
CA LEU A 72 -0.05 8.22 2.66
C LEU A 72 1.23 9.08 2.64
N LEU A 73 1.68 9.54 1.48
CA LEU A 73 2.89 10.35 1.35
C LEU A 73 2.75 11.68 2.11
N ASP A 74 1.60 12.36 1.96
CA ASP A 74 1.33 13.63 2.63
C ASP A 74 1.26 13.43 4.16
N VAL A 75 0.64 12.34 4.62
CA VAL A 75 0.58 11.98 6.04
C VAL A 75 1.99 11.74 6.58
N LEU A 76 2.85 11.00 5.87
CA LEU A 76 4.22 10.74 6.31
C LEU A 76 5.04 12.02 6.42
N LEU A 77 4.97 12.89 5.41
CA LEU A 77 5.65 14.19 5.44
C LEU A 77 5.15 15.07 6.58
N ASN A 78 3.83 15.10 6.83
CA ASN A 78 3.25 15.84 7.94
C ASN A 78 3.68 15.29 9.31
N GLN A 79 3.74 13.96 9.47
CA GLN A 79 4.23 13.36 10.72
C GLN A 79 5.70 13.70 11.00
N ILE A 80 6.55 13.75 9.96
CA ILE A 80 7.94 14.19 10.10
C ILE A 80 8.03 15.67 10.49
N LEU A 81 7.17 16.53 9.91
CA LEU A 81 7.10 17.94 10.28
C LEU A 81 6.69 18.11 11.76
N LEU A 82 5.62 17.44 12.18
CA LEU A 82 5.17 17.44 13.58
C LEU A 82 6.30 17.02 14.53
N GLU A 83 7.02 15.95 14.20
CA GLU A 83 8.17 15.53 15.00
C GLU A 83 9.28 16.59 15.10
N ARG A 84 9.58 17.30 14.02
CA ARG A 84 10.55 18.41 14.01
C ARG A 84 10.09 19.58 14.89
N GLU A 85 8.79 19.81 14.96
CA GLU A 85 8.16 20.80 15.83
C GLU A 85 8.04 20.33 17.30
N ASN A 86 8.67 19.20 17.65
CA ASN A 86 8.67 18.57 18.96
C ASN A 86 7.31 17.98 19.39
N GLU A 87 6.41 17.73 18.43
CA GLU A 87 5.17 17.01 18.69
C GLU A 87 5.43 15.51 18.86
N ILE A 88 4.63 14.87 19.70
CA ILE A 88 4.71 13.42 19.94
C ILE A 88 4.02 12.69 18.79
N ILE A 89 4.77 11.82 18.12
CA ILE A 89 4.29 11.03 16.98
C ILE A 89 4.41 9.52 17.21
N ASP A 90 3.66 8.72 16.44
CA ASP A 90 3.81 7.27 16.41
C ASP A 90 4.86 6.85 15.37
N ARG A 91 6.12 6.76 15.82
CA ARG A 91 7.24 6.31 14.98
C ARG A 91 7.07 4.89 14.44
N SER A 92 6.30 4.03 15.12
CA SER A 92 6.07 2.66 14.66
C SER A 92 5.24 2.64 13.37
N ASN A 93 4.24 3.50 13.26
CA ASN A 93 3.42 3.62 12.04
C ASN A 93 4.21 4.22 10.87
N ILE A 94 5.06 5.22 11.13
CA ILE A 94 5.96 5.77 10.11
C ILE A 94 6.91 4.68 9.63
N LYS A 95 7.54 3.94 10.55
CA LYS A 95 8.46 2.86 10.20
C LYS A 95 7.76 1.79 9.35
N ALA A 96 6.58 1.33 9.76
CA ALA A 96 5.83 0.32 9.01
C ALA A 96 5.49 0.79 7.59
N SER A 97 5.14 2.07 7.44
CA SER A 97 4.87 2.67 6.14
C SER A 97 6.14 2.80 5.28
N MET A 98 7.26 3.20 5.88
CA MET A 98 8.55 3.29 5.18
C MET A 98 9.06 1.92 4.72
N ASP A 99 8.97 0.91 5.59
CA ASP A 99 9.31 -0.47 5.25
C ASP A 99 8.51 -0.93 4.02
N MET A 100 7.21 -0.63 3.99
CA MET A 100 6.34 -0.93 2.83
C MET A 100 6.79 -0.20 1.56
N LEU A 101 7.09 1.10 1.62
CA LEU A 101 7.58 1.86 0.46
C LEU A 101 8.94 1.35 -0.06
N LEU A 102 9.79 0.82 0.82
CA LEU A 102 11.08 0.23 0.46
C LEU A 102 10.95 -1.18 -0.13
N GLU A 103 9.92 -1.94 0.27
CA GLU A 103 9.66 -3.28 -0.26
C GLU A 103 8.92 -3.27 -1.61
N LEU A 104 8.07 -2.26 -1.85
CA LEU A 104 7.37 -2.11 -3.12
C LEU A 104 8.30 -1.54 -4.19
N THR A 105 8.23 -2.10 -5.40
CA THR A 105 9.05 -1.67 -6.56
C THR A 105 8.14 -1.22 -7.70
N ASP A 106 8.46 -0.08 -8.30
CA ASP A 106 7.83 0.35 -9.54
C ASP A 106 8.22 -0.60 -10.68
N THR A 107 7.21 -1.19 -11.32
CA THR A 107 7.44 -2.22 -12.34
C THR A 107 8.13 -1.70 -13.61
N SER A 108 8.05 -0.39 -13.86
CA SER A 108 8.61 0.30 -15.03
C SER A 108 10.05 0.77 -14.80
N THR A 109 10.35 1.37 -13.65
CA THR A 109 11.70 1.89 -13.34
C THR A 109 12.60 0.83 -12.69
N LYS A 110 11.99 -0.17 -12.03
CA LYS A 110 12.66 -1.16 -11.15
C LYS A 110 13.23 -0.57 -9.86
N ASP A 111 12.91 0.68 -9.55
CA ASP A 111 13.27 1.32 -8.29
C ASP A 111 12.17 1.15 -7.24
N THR A 112 12.51 1.36 -5.97
CA THR A 112 11.53 1.29 -4.88
C THR A 112 10.55 2.45 -4.95
N VAL A 113 9.31 2.23 -4.48
CA VAL A 113 8.30 3.29 -4.38
C VAL A 113 8.79 4.42 -3.47
N TYR A 114 9.60 4.09 -2.45
CA TYR A 114 10.31 5.09 -1.64
C TYR A 114 11.14 6.04 -2.52
N ALA A 115 12.02 5.49 -3.38
CA ALA A 115 12.92 6.28 -4.20
C ALA A 115 12.17 7.10 -5.25
N THR A 116 11.15 6.52 -5.89
CA THR A 116 10.43 7.19 -6.98
C THR A 116 9.44 8.25 -6.49
N ASP A 117 8.72 7.98 -5.38
CA ASP A 117 7.54 8.76 -5.03
C ASP A 117 7.73 9.59 -3.74
N PHE A 118 8.57 9.13 -2.80
CA PHE A 118 8.72 9.75 -1.49
C PHE A 118 10.02 10.55 -1.33
N GLU A 119 11.17 9.97 -1.68
CA GLU A 119 12.50 10.51 -1.35
C GLU A 119 12.69 11.95 -1.85
N GLY A 120 12.34 12.21 -3.12
CA GLY A 120 12.43 13.55 -3.69
C GLY A 120 11.60 14.59 -2.93
N ARG A 121 10.35 14.26 -2.60
CA ARG A 121 9.45 15.16 -1.85
C ARG A 121 9.95 15.37 -0.42
N PHE A 122 10.45 14.32 0.22
CA PHE A 122 11.04 14.41 1.55
C PHE A 122 12.27 15.32 1.57
N LEU A 123 13.19 15.15 0.62
CA LEU A 123 14.39 16.00 0.53
C LEU A 123 14.04 17.46 0.26
N GLU A 124 13.10 17.72 -0.66
CA GLU A 124 12.62 19.08 -0.98
C GLU A 124 12.02 19.76 0.26
N THR A 125 11.03 19.12 0.89
CA THR A 125 10.36 19.65 2.09
C THR A 125 11.31 19.82 3.27
N SER A 126 12.25 18.89 3.46
CA SER A 126 13.26 18.99 4.50
C SER A 126 14.27 20.11 4.25
N SER A 127 14.71 20.27 3.00
CA SER A 127 15.60 21.36 2.61
C SER A 127 14.94 22.71 2.88
N GLU A 128 13.66 22.87 2.54
CA GLU A 128 12.93 24.11 2.77
C GLU A 128 12.74 24.39 4.27
N TYR A 129 12.40 23.37 5.07
CA TYR A 129 12.29 23.48 6.51
C TYR A 129 13.60 23.99 7.14
N TYR A 130 14.73 23.33 6.87
CA TYR A 130 16.03 23.72 7.45
C TYR A 130 16.55 25.06 6.90
N ARG A 131 16.18 25.44 5.67
CA ARG A 131 16.47 26.77 5.13
C ARG A 131 15.80 27.86 5.95
N VAL A 132 14.52 27.70 6.27
CA VAL A 132 13.74 28.66 7.08
C VAL A 132 14.24 28.67 8.52
N GLU A 133 14.41 27.50 9.14
CA GLU A 133 14.91 27.39 10.51
C GLU A 133 16.30 28.02 10.66
N GLY A 134 17.21 27.75 9.72
CA GLY A 134 18.54 28.37 9.70
C GLY A 134 18.47 29.90 9.58
N GLN A 135 17.58 30.44 8.75
CA GLN A 135 17.39 31.89 8.63
C GLN A 135 16.87 32.53 9.92
N MET A 136 15.96 31.87 10.63
CA MET A 136 15.47 32.35 11.93
C MET A 136 16.58 32.33 12.98
N LEU A 137 17.32 31.22 13.08
CA LEU A 137 18.40 31.06 14.05
C LEU A 137 19.55 32.06 13.83
N VAL A 138 19.89 32.40 12.59
CA VAL A 138 20.88 33.46 12.30
C VAL A 138 20.40 34.83 12.79
N GLY A 139 19.09 35.09 12.80
CA GLY A 139 18.51 36.32 13.34
C GLY A 139 18.46 36.37 14.87
N GLU A 140 18.44 35.23 15.53
CA GLU A 140 18.22 35.10 16.98
C GLU A 140 19.49 34.75 17.78
N CYS A 141 20.49 34.15 17.15
CA CYS A 141 21.67 33.60 17.83
C CYS A 141 22.98 34.23 17.32
N ASP A 142 24.00 34.24 18.18
CA ASP A 142 25.38 34.50 17.74
C ASP A 142 26.01 33.25 17.09
N ALA A 143 27.15 33.42 16.41
CA ALA A 143 27.77 32.33 15.65
C ALA A 143 28.12 31.10 16.51
N PRO A 144 28.69 31.23 17.74
CA PRO A 144 28.91 30.08 18.62
C PRO A 144 27.64 29.34 19.05
N GLU A 145 26.54 30.04 19.27
CA GLU A 145 25.27 29.42 19.66
C GLU A 145 24.55 28.75 18.48
N TYR A 146 24.62 29.36 17.29
CA TYR A 146 24.14 28.76 16.05
C TYR A 146 24.84 27.42 15.75
N MET A 147 26.16 27.34 15.89
CA MET A 147 26.95 26.13 15.60
C MET A 147 26.69 24.95 16.56
N LYS A 148 25.95 25.17 17.66
CA LYS A 148 25.57 24.11 18.61
C LYS A 148 24.20 23.50 18.31
N LYS A 149 23.39 24.18 17.50
CA LYS A 149 22.08 23.70 17.06
C LYS A 149 22.23 22.90 15.78
#